data_AF-A0A7X8RBL5-F1
#
_entry.id   AF-A0A7X8RBL5-F1
#
_cell.length_a   1.000
_cell.length_b   1.000
_cell.length_c   1.000
_cell.angle_alpha   90.00
_cell.angle_beta   90.00
_cell.angle_gamma   90.00
#
_symmetry.space_group_name_H-M   'P 1'
#
loop_
_entity.id
_entity.type
_entity.pdbx_description
1 polymer ?
#
loop_
_entity_poly.entity_id
_entity_poly.type
_entity_poly.pdbx_seq_one_letter_code
_entity_poly.pdbx_strand_id
1 'polypeptide(L)' 'MVYENLLVEKSERIAIVTINRPSVLNALNKDTLIELLQVAQ' A
#
# COMPACT_ATOMS: atom_id res chain seq x y z
N MET A 1 4.02 9.93 4.13
CA MET A 1 2.56 9.70 4.08
C MET A 1 2.28 8.49 4.92
N VAL A 2 1.37 8.59 5.88
CA VAL A 2 0.97 7.45 6.70
C VAL A 2 -0.18 6.81 5.95
N TYR A 3 0.05 5.65 5.35
CA TYR A 3 -1.00 4.84 4.73
C TYR A 3 -1.56 3.93 5.82
N GLU A 4 -2.88 3.73 5.80
CA GLU A 4 -3.55 2.96 6.85
C GLU A 4 -3.46 1.45 6.56
N ASN A 5 -3.43 1.10 5.27
CA ASN A 5 -3.49 -0.29 4.82
C ASN A 5 -2.25 -0.76 4.04
N LEU A 6 -1.34 0.15 3.72
CA LEU A 6 -0.13 -0.13 2.95
C LEU A 6 1.13 0.22 3.76
N LEU A 7 2.15 -0.62 3.62
CA LEU A 7 3.53 -0.29 3.97
C LEU A 7 4.26 0.01 2.68
N VAL A 8 4.92 1.17 2.61
CA VAL A 8 5.65 1.61 1.42
C VAL A 8 7.09 1.89 1.79
N GLU A 9 7.99 1.09 1.24
CA GLU A 9 9.43 1.23 1.39
C GLU A 9 10.02 1.65 0.04
N LYS A 10 10.69 2.79 -0.01
CA LYS A 10 11.36 3.25 -1.22
C LYS A 10 12.86 3.01 -1.08
N SER A 11 13.41 2.14 -1.90
CA SER A 11 14.85 1.85 -1.98
C SER A 11 15.36 2.14 -3.38
N GLU A 12 16.18 3.18 -3.49
CA GLU A 12 16.74 3.68 -4.75
C GLU A 12 15.67 3.97 -5.82
N ARG A 13 15.58 3.14 -6.87
CA ARG A 13 14.62 3.23 -7.97
C ARG A 13 13.48 2.21 -7.85
N ILE A 14 13.41 1.49 -6.75
CA ILE A 14 12.40 0.46 -6.50
C ILE A 14 11.56 0.89 -5.30
N ALA A 15 10.25 0.89 -5.47
CA ALA A 15 9.30 1.03 -4.37
C ALA A 15 8.69 -0.35 -4.08
N ILE A 16 8.83 -0.81 -2.84
CA ILE A 16 8.20 -2.00 -2.32
C ILE A 16 6.91 -1.56 -1.62
N VAL A 17 5.77 -2.04 -2.12
CA VAL A 17 4.45 -1.77 -1.57
C VAL A 17 3.90 -3.07 -1.01
N THR A 18 3.72 -3.13 0.31
CA THR A 18 3.19 -4.29 1.02
C THR A 18 1.80 -3.96 1.55
N ILE A 19 0.80 -4.76 1.17
CA ILE A 19 -0.54 -4.65 1.73
C ILE A 19 -0.52 -5.29 3.12
N ASN A 20 -0.69 -4.48 4.17
CA ASN A 20 -0.62 -4.94 5.55
C ASN A 20 -2.01 -4.97 6.19
N ARG A 21 -2.88 -5.86 5.67
CA ARG A 21 -4.26 -6.06 6.18
C ARG A 21 -4.49 -7.51 6.59
N PRO A 22 -3.75 -8.02 7.60
CA PRO A 22 -3.83 -9.44 7.99
C PRO A 22 -5.22 -9.84 8.49
N SER A 23 -5.97 -8.91 9.09
CA SER A 23 -7.32 -9.14 9.62
C SER A 23 -8.35 -9.55 8.56
N VAL A 24 -8.13 -9.20 7.29
CA VAL A 24 -9.02 -9.52 6.16
C VAL A 24 -8.28 -10.29 5.06
N LEU A 25 -7.21 -11.00 5.41
CA LEU A 25 -6.39 -11.78 4.46
C LEU A 25 -5.90 -10.96 3.26
N ASN A 26 -5.50 -9.71 3.48
CA ASN A 26 -5.04 -8.79 2.43
C ASN A 26 -6.06 -8.54 1.31
N ALA A 27 -7.35 -8.72 1.59
CA ALA A 27 -8.41 -8.35 0.66
C ALA A 27 -8.25 -6.89 0.22
N LEU A 28 -8.48 -6.62 -1.06
CA LEU A 28 -8.45 -5.27 -1.62
C LEU A 28 -9.80 -4.59 -1.36
N ASN A 29 -9.77 -3.41 -0.74
CA ASN A 29 -10.91 -2.51 -0.65
C ASN A 29 -10.67 -1.24 -1.46
N LYS A 30 -11.70 -0.38 -1.52
CA LYS A 30 -11.63 0.88 -2.27
C LYS A 30 -10.50 1.78 -1.74
N ASP A 31 -10.28 1.79 -0.42
CA ASP A 31 -9.24 2.60 0.22
C ASP A 31 -7.84 2.13 -0.18
N THR A 32 -7.56 0.81 -0.12
CA THR A 32 -6.27 0.26 -0.59
C THR A 32 -5.98 0.56 -2.05
N LEU A 33 -7.01 0.58 -2.90
CA LEU A 33 -6.86 0.94 -4.32
C LEU A 33 -6.49 2.42 -4.49
N ILE A 34 -7.12 3.31 -3.71
CA ILE A 34 -6.80 4.74 -3.73
C ILE A 34 -5.37 4.97 -3.23
N GLU A 35 -4.99 4.32 -2.12
CA GLU A 35 -3.63 4.41 -1.57
C GLU A 35 -2.59 3.88 -2.57
N LEU A 36 -2.86 2.76 -3.27
CA LEU A 36 -1.98 2.22 -4.32
C LEU A 36 -1.79 3.20 -5.48
N LEU A 37 -2.87 3.86 -5.91
CA LEU A 37 -2.80 4.88 -6.96
C LEU A 37 -1.96 6.09 -6.53
N GLN A 38 -2.06 6.51 -5.27
CA GLN A 38 -1.25 7.60 -4.72
C GLN A 38 0.24 7.26 -4.63
N VAL A 39 0.60 5.98 -4.44
CA VAL A 39 2.01 5.54 -4.38
C VAL A 39 2.64 5.47 -5.77
N ALA A 40 1.83 5.16 -6.79
CA ALA A 40 2.29 5.04 -8.19
C ALA A 40 2.39 6.37 -8.93
N GLN A 41 1.75 7.44 -8.43
CA GLN A 41 1.87 8.81 -8.93
C GLN A 41 3.13 9.51 -8.38
#